data_AF-A0A6B2S0Q9-F1
#
_entry.id   AF-A0A6B2S0Q9-F1
#
_cell.length_a   1.000
_cell.length_b   1.000
_cell.length_c   1.000
_cell.angle_alpha   90.00
_cell.angle_beta   90.00
_cell.angle_gamma   90.00
#
_symmetry.space_group_name_H-M   'P 1'
#
loop_
_entity.id
_entity.type
_entity.pdbx_description
1 polymer ?
#
loop_
_entity_poly.entity_id
_entity_poly.type
_entity_poly.pdbx_seq_one_letter_code
_entity_poly.pdbx_strand_id
1 'polypeptide(L)'
;MTETTEAWPETPLAGTEGAAILGALERQRATLAWKCSGMDASGLRATLGTSTVTLGGLLKHLAHVEDSHFARLWLGSPVGAPWDSVDWDSTPDWDYRSAAEGTPEQLRALWQESVGRHLVSDLPTHPPSPGHAQETASAGLGPGSCVIRQLDREP
;
A
#
# COMPACT_ATOMS: atom_id res chain seq x y z
N MET A 1 -29.35 -19.84 -13.42
CA MET A 1 -28.55 -19.57 -12.22
C MET A 1 -27.17 -19.20 -12.73
N THR A 2 -26.91 -17.90 -12.93
CA THR A 2 -25.59 -17.44 -13.37
C THR A 2 -24.67 -17.54 -12.17
N GLU A 3 -23.88 -18.60 -12.14
CA GLU A 3 -22.78 -18.77 -11.22
C GLU A 3 -21.73 -17.73 -11.59
N THR A 4 -21.80 -16.56 -10.93
CA THR A 4 -20.69 -15.61 -10.94
C THR A 4 -19.58 -16.25 -10.12
N THR A 5 -18.79 -17.12 -10.74
CA THR A 5 -17.45 -17.41 -10.23
C THR A 5 -16.74 -16.07 -10.24
N GLU A 6 -16.57 -15.46 -9.07
CA GLU A 6 -15.75 -14.28 -8.92
C GLU A 6 -14.35 -14.65 -9.40
N ALA A 7 -14.05 -14.28 -10.64
CA ALA A 7 -12.81 -14.65 -11.30
C ALA A 7 -11.67 -13.99 -10.52
N TRP A 8 -10.68 -14.77 -10.13
CA TRP A 8 -9.45 -14.27 -9.52
C TRP A 8 -8.90 -13.12 -10.37
N PRO A 9 -8.55 -11.95 -9.79
CA PRO A 9 -8.05 -10.83 -10.58
C PRO A 9 -6.79 -11.25 -11.32
N GLU A 10 -6.86 -11.22 -12.65
CA GLU A 10 -5.77 -11.61 -13.53
C GLU A 10 -5.35 -10.44 -14.41
N THR A 11 -4.04 -10.37 -14.65
CA THR A 11 -3.49 -9.34 -15.52
C THR A 11 -3.85 -9.65 -16.98
N PRO A 12 -4.38 -8.69 -17.76
CA PRO A 12 -4.67 -8.92 -19.17
C PRO A 12 -3.39 -9.32 -19.93
N LEU A 13 -3.40 -10.47 -20.60
CA LEU A 13 -2.25 -10.95 -21.40
C LEU A 13 -1.94 -10.04 -22.60
N ALA A 14 -2.96 -9.35 -23.12
CA ALA A 14 -2.85 -8.34 -24.16
C ALA A 14 -3.78 -7.18 -23.79
N GLY A 15 -3.25 -6.18 -23.08
CA GLY A 15 -3.94 -4.97 -22.65
C GLY A 15 -3.06 -3.74 -22.78
N THR A 16 -3.60 -2.57 -22.42
CA THR A 16 -2.78 -1.36 -22.27
C THR A 16 -1.82 -1.52 -21.09
N GLU A 17 -0.75 -0.74 -21.06
CA GLU A 17 0.16 -0.70 -19.91
C GLU A 17 -0.59 -0.42 -18.60
N GLY A 18 -1.50 0.55 -18.61
CA GLY A 18 -2.37 0.85 -17.46
C GLY A 18 -3.20 -0.36 -17.03
N ALA A 19 -3.82 -1.07 -17.98
CA ALA A 19 -4.59 -2.28 -17.65
C ALA A 19 -3.71 -3.40 -17.07
N ALA A 20 -2.46 -3.51 -17.51
CA ALA A 20 -1.51 -4.46 -16.96
C ALA A 20 -1.10 -4.12 -15.52
N ILE A 21 -0.77 -2.86 -15.24
CA ILE A 21 -0.39 -2.39 -13.89
C ILE A 21 -1.56 -2.57 -12.92
N LEU A 22 -2.78 -2.18 -13.32
CA LEU A 22 -3.96 -2.34 -12.49
C LEU A 22 -4.32 -3.80 -12.24
N GLY A 23 -4.27 -4.64 -13.27
CA GLY A 23 -4.47 -6.08 -13.10
C GLY A 23 -3.47 -6.71 -12.14
N ALA A 24 -2.19 -6.30 -12.22
CA ALA A 24 -1.16 -6.75 -11.28
C ALA A 24 -1.45 -6.29 -9.84
N LEU A 25 -1.84 -5.03 -9.64
CA LEU A 25 -2.17 -4.47 -8.33
C LEU A 25 -3.35 -5.19 -7.68
N GLU A 26 -4.46 -5.35 -8.42
CA GLU A 26 -5.65 -6.07 -7.92
C GLU A 26 -5.35 -7.53 -7.58
N ARG A 27 -4.49 -8.19 -8.38
CA ARG A 27 -4.01 -9.53 -8.07
C ARG A 27 -3.22 -9.59 -6.77
N GLN A 28 -2.35 -8.62 -6.49
CA GLN A 28 -1.63 -8.56 -5.21
C GLN A 28 -2.58 -8.32 -4.04
N ARG A 29 -3.56 -7.42 -4.18
CA ARG A 29 -4.59 -7.15 -3.17
C ARG A 29 -5.40 -8.41 -2.86
N ALA A 30 -5.92 -9.09 -3.88
CA ALA A 30 -6.62 -10.36 -3.73
C ALA A 30 -5.76 -11.45 -3.08
N THR A 31 -4.47 -11.52 -3.44
CA THR A 31 -3.53 -12.47 -2.85
C THR A 31 -3.36 -12.24 -1.35
N LEU A 32 -3.17 -10.98 -0.92
CA LEU A 32 -3.05 -10.64 0.49
C LEU A 32 -4.33 -10.96 1.27
N ALA A 33 -5.49 -10.59 0.71
CA ALA A 33 -6.80 -10.89 1.30
C ALA A 33 -6.98 -12.40 1.51
N TRP A 34 -6.69 -13.20 0.48
CA TRP A 34 -6.75 -14.66 0.57
C TRP A 34 -5.78 -15.21 1.63
N LYS A 35 -4.53 -14.75 1.65
CA LYS A 35 -3.53 -15.20 2.64
C LYS A 35 -3.92 -14.87 4.07
N CYS A 36 -4.64 -13.78 4.29
CA CYS A 36 -5.10 -13.37 5.62
C CYS A 36 -6.50 -13.90 5.95
N SER A 37 -7.18 -14.58 5.02
CA SER A 37 -8.57 -15.01 5.21
C SER A 37 -8.69 -16.07 6.31
N GLY A 38 -9.70 -15.93 7.17
CA GLY A 38 -9.99 -16.88 8.26
C GLY A 38 -8.95 -16.95 9.39
N MET A 39 -7.86 -16.18 9.32
CA MET A 39 -6.83 -16.18 10.36
C MET A 39 -7.28 -15.38 11.58
N ASP A 40 -7.09 -15.95 12.77
CA ASP A 40 -7.23 -15.25 14.03
C ASP A 40 -5.96 -14.45 14.39
N ALA A 41 -5.93 -13.90 15.59
CA ALA A 41 -4.81 -13.09 16.06
C ALA A 41 -3.51 -13.89 16.20
N SER A 42 -3.58 -15.19 16.48
CA SER A 42 -2.40 -16.05 16.55
C SER A 42 -1.83 -16.28 15.15
N GLY A 43 -2.68 -16.54 14.17
CA GLY A 43 -2.30 -16.72 12.77
C GLY A 43 -1.67 -15.46 12.18
N LEU A 44 -2.24 -14.29 12.44
CA LEU A 44 -1.69 -13.02 11.94
C LEU A 44 -0.34 -12.65 12.59
N ARG A 45 -0.06 -13.12 13.81
CA ARG A 45 1.21 -12.86 14.51
C ARG A 45 2.28 -13.93 14.25
N ALA A 46 1.96 -15.00 13.53
CA ALA A 46 2.90 -16.06 13.25
C ALA A 46 4.09 -15.53 12.43
N THR A 47 5.28 -15.98 12.79
CA THR A 47 6.53 -15.71 12.07
C THR A 47 7.05 -16.97 11.38
N LEU A 48 7.88 -16.79 10.36
CA LEU A 48 8.49 -17.89 9.61
C LEU A 48 10.00 -17.91 9.83
N GLY A 49 10.48 -18.94 10.54
CA GLY A 49 11.89 -19.12 10.84
C GLY A 49 12.45 -17.97 11.68
N THR A 50 13.54 -17.36 11.20
CA THR A 50 14.19 -16.21 11.87
C THR A 50 13.60 -14.86 11.47
N SER A 51 12.60 -14.83 10.58
CA SER A 51 11.99 -13.59 10.11
C SER A 51 11.09 -12.98 11.18
N THR A 52 11.18 -11.66 11.36
CA THR A 52 10.25 -10.88 12.20
C THR A 52 8.99 -10.46 11.44
N VAL A 53 8.87 -10.84 10.16
CA VAL A 53 7.72 -10.53 9.31
C VAL A 53 6.51 -11.34 9.76
N THR A 54 5.38 -10.66 9.95
CA THR A 54 4.09 -11.25 10.29
C THR A 54 3.04 -10.84 9.26
N LEU A 55 1.99 -11.64 9.08
CA LEU A 55 0.89 -11.28 8.18
C LEU A 55 0.11 -10.06 8.68
N GLY A 56 -0.02 -9.89 10.01
CA GLY A 56 -0.59 -8.70 10.62
C GLY A 56 0.25 -7.44 10.32
N GLY A 57 1.57 -7.54 10.42
CA GLY A 57 2.51 -6.48 10.03
C GLY A 57 2.38 -6.12 8.56
N LEU A 58 2.30 -7.12 7.67
CA LEU A 58 2.09 -6.90 6.24
C LEU A 58 0.76 -6.20 5.93
N LEU A 59 -0.34 -6.54 6.61
CA LEU A 59 -1.62 -5.85 6.42
C LEU A 59 -1.52 -4.35 6.72
N LYS A 60 -0.98 -3.99 7.89
CA LYS A 60 -0.86 -2.58 8.29
C LYS A 60 0.14 -1.82 7.42
N HIS A 61 1.27 -2.44 7.11
CA HIS A 61 2.27 -1.85 6.22
C HIS A 61 1.71 -1.61 4.82
N LEU A 62 1.00 -2.58 4.24
CA LEU A 62 0.42 -2.41 2.91
C LEU A 62 -0.72 -1.38 2.90
N ALA A 63 -1.46 -1.20 4.00
CA ALA A 63 -2.39 -0.08 4.14
C ALA A 63 -1.68 1.28 4.08
N HIS A 64 -0.52 1.41 4.72
CA HIS A 64 0.30 2.62 4.63
C HIS A 64 0.93 2.80 3.24
N VAL A 65 1.39 1.73 2.58
CA VAL A 65 1.95 1.79 1.22
C VAL A 65 0.92 2.30 0.22
N GLU A 66 -0.30 1.77 0.26
CA GLU A 66 -1.42 2.25 -0.55
C GLU A 66 -1.63 3.76 -0.36
N ASP A 67 -1.77 4.21 0.89
CA ASP A 67 -2.02 5.62 1.19
C ASP A 67 -0.88 6.55 0.82
N SER A 68 0.35 6.14 1.13
CA SER A 68 1.54 6.94 0.86
C SER A 68 1.83 7.03 -0.63
N HIS A 69 1.66 5.95 -1.39
CA HIS A 69 1.93 5.97 -2.83
C HIS A 69 0.87 6.77 -3.57
N PHE A 70 -0.42 6.53 -3.31
CA PHE A 70 -1.48 7.28 -3.99
C PHE A 70 -1.47 8.77 -3.60
N ALA A 71 -1.33 9.10 -2.31
CA ALA A 71 -1.27 10.51 -1.91
C ALA A 71 -0.01 11.20 -2.48
N ARG A 72 1.19 10.64 -2.26
CA ARG A 72 2.44 11.34 -2.59
C ARG A 72 2.79 11.28 -4.08
N LEU A 73 2.69 10.11 -4.70
CA LEU A 73 3.17 9.91 -6.08
C LEU A 73 2.12 10.25 -7.12
N TRP A 74 0.84 10.00 -6.84
CA TRP A 74 -0.23 10.20 -7.82
C TRP A 74 -0.98 11.52 -7.62
N LEU A 75 -1.29 11.90 -6.38
CA LEU A 75 -2.10 13.09 -6.08
C LEU A 75 -1.26 14.32 -5.67
N GLY A 76 0.02 14.14 -5.36
CA GLY A 76 0.89 15.20 -4.85
C GLY A 76 0.40 15.80 -3.52
N SER A 77 -0.36 15.03 -2.74
CA SER A 77 -0.96 15.46 -1.48
C SER A 77 -0.29 14.80 -0.26
N PRO A 78 -0.38 15.43 0.93
CA PRO A 78 0.08 14.79 2.16
C PRO A 78 -0.77 13.54 2.45
N VAL A 79 -0.12 12.53 3.05
CA VAL A 79 -0.81 11.33 3.55
C VAL A 79 -1.70 11.72 4.73
N GLY A 80 -2.93 11.23 4.80
CA GLY A 80 -3.85 11.50 5.90
C GLY A 80 -3.70 10.55 7.09
N ALA A 81 -4.58 10.72 8.08
CA ALA A 81 -4.66 9.86 9.24
C ALA A 81 -4.86 8.37 8.89
N PRO A 82 -4.27 7.43 9.66
CA PRO A 82 -3.50 7.67 10.88
C PRO A 82 -2.02 8.05 10.64
N TRP A 83 -1.56 8.05 9.39
CA TRP A 83 -0.14 8.11 9.04
C TRP A 83 0.49 9.50 9.22
N ASP A 84 -0.34 10.55 9.18
CA ASP A 84 0.06 11.95 9.41
C ASP A 84 0.46 12.25 10.86
N SER A 85 0.03 11.41 11.80
CA SER A 85 0.28 11.58 13.23
C SER A 85 1.59 10.93 13.73
N VAL A 86 2.28 10.21 12.86
CA VAL A 86 3.46 9.41 13.21
C VAL A 86 4.74 10.20 12.95
N ASP A 87 5.62 10.25 13.96
CA ASP A 87 7.01 10.70 13.78
C ASP A 87 7.83 9.58 13.14
N TRP A 88 7.85 9.58 11.81
CA TRP A 88 8.54 8.58 11.00
C TRP A 88 10.07 8.66 11.11
N ASP A 89 10.64 9.80 11.51
CA ASP A 89 12.08 9.93 11.70
C ASP A 89 12.52 9.20 12.97
N SER A 90 11.70 9.27 14.03
CA SER A 90 11.97 8.52 15.28
C SER A 90 11.50 7.06 15.22
N THR A 91 10.53 6.73 14.35
CA THR A 91 9.90 5.40 14.27
C THR A 91 9.67 4.92 12.82
N PRO A 92 10.74 4.63 12.06
CA PRO A 92 10.65 4.36 10.61
C PRO A 92 9.81 3.14 10.20
N ASP A 93 9.63 2.16 11.11
CA ASP A 93 8.83 0.95 10.89
C ASP A 93 7.60 0.89 11.80
N TRP A 94 7.06 2.05 12.20
CA TRP A 94 5.95 2.11 13.14
C TRP A 94 4.74 1.33 12.63
N ASP A 95 4.35 1.50 11.36
CA ASP A 95 3.25 0.79 10.72
C ASP A 95 3.39 -0.73 10.87
N TYR A 96 4.59 -1.25 10.64
CA TYR A 96 4.87 -2.67 10.72
C TYR A 96 4.83 -3.17 12.18
N ARG A 97 5.53 -2.48 13.08
CA ARG A 97 5.69 -2.91 14.48
C ARG A 97 4.41 -2.79 15.30
N SER A 98 3.70 -1.67 15.14
CA SER A 98 2.46 -1.39 15.89
C SER A 98 1.29 -2.26 15.44
N ALA A 99 1.43 -3.03 14.36
CA ALA A 99 0.43 -4.01 13.96
C ALA A 99 0.18 -5.07 15.04
N ALA A 100 1.17 -5.35 15.91
CA ALA A 100 1.01 -6.28 17.03
C ALA A 100 -0.03 -5.82 18.08
N GLU A 101 -0.35 -4.52 18.10
CA GLU A 101 -1.31 -3.91 19.02
C GLU A 101 -2.75 -3.95 18.48
N GLY A 102 -2.92 -4.18 17.17
CA GLY A 102 -4.21 -4.21 16.51
C GLY A 102 -4.90 -5.57 16.59
N THR A 103 -6.23 -5.57 16.68
CA THR A 103 -7.01 -6.80 16.49
C THR A 103 -7.01 -7.20 15.01
N PRO A 104 -7.22 -8.49 14.69
CA PRO A 104 -7.30 -8.94 13.31
C PRO A 104 -8.36 -8.19 12.47
N GLU A 105 -9.47 -7.80 13.09
CA GLU A 105 -10.55 -7.04 12.46
C GLU A 105 -10.10 -5.62 12.16
N GLN A 106 -9.41 -4.96 13.10
CA GLN A 106 -8.87 -3.61 12.91
C GLN A 106 -7.84 -3.56 11.78
N LEU A 107 -6.92 -4.54 11.74
CA LEU A 107 -5.88 -4.59 10.70
C LEU A 107 -6.48 -4.80 9.31
N ARG A 108 -7.48 -5.69 9.21
CA ARG A 108 -8.18 -5.94 7.95
C ARG A 108 -9.03 -4.74 7.53
N ALA A 109 -9.74 -4.11 8.47
CA ALA A 109 -10.53 -2.90 8.19
C ALA A 109 -9.64 -1.76 7.70
N LEU A 110 -8.54 -1.47 8.39
CA LEU A 110 -7.59 -0.42 8.01
C LEU A 110 -7.06 -0.62 6.58
N TRP A 111 -6.68 -1.85 6.24
CA TRP A 111 -6.22 -2.17 4.89
C TRP A 111 -7.33 -2.05 3.84
N GLN A 112 -8.52 -2.56 4.12
CA GLN A 112 -9.66 -2.46 3.20
C GLN A 112 -10.13 -1.01 2.97
N GLU A 113 -10.10 -0.17 4.00
CA GLU A 113 -10.41 1.26 3.88
C GLU A 113 -9.37 2.00 3.02
N SER A 114 -8.10 1.66 3.17
CA SER A 114 -7.00 2.20 2.36
C SER A 114 -7.12 1.79 0.88
N VAL A 115 -7.38 0.50 0.62
CA VAL A 115 -7.68 0.01 -0.73
C VAL A 115 -8.92 0.70 -1.30
N GLY A 116 -10.00 0.80 -0.52
CA GLY A 116 -11.26 1.40 -0.94
C GLY A 116 -11.14 2.86 -1.37
N ARG A 117 -10.29 3.64 -0.70
CA ARG A 117 -9.98 5.03 -1.10
C ARG A 117 -9.22 5.14 -2.42
N HIS A 118 -8.54 4.07 -2.83
CA HIS A 118 -7.69 4.01 -4.02
C HIS A 118 -8.12 2.93 -5.01
N LEU A 119 -9.40 2.56 -4.99
CA LEU A 119 -9.99 1.71 -6.01
C LEU A 119 -10.07 2.51 -7.31
N VAL A 120 -9.44 1.96 -8.35
CA VAL A 120 -9.22 2.66 -9.63
C VAL A 120 -10.47 2.70 -10.50
N SER A 121 -11.58 2.07 -10.09
CA SER A 121 -12.88 2.24 -10.74
C SER A 121 -13.33 3.71 -10.81
N ASP A 122 -12.80 4.58 -9.92
CA ASP A 122 -13.12 6.01 -9.84
C ASP A 122 -11.97 6.95 -10.24
N LEU A 123 -10.81 6.45 -10.72
CA LEU A 123 -9.73 7.34 -11.16
C LEU A 123 -9.92 7.79 -12.63
N PRO A 124 -9.60 9.06 -12.96
CA PRO A 124 -9.64 9.53 -14.33
C PRO A 124 -8.66 8.70 -15.18
N THR A 125 -9.14 8.20 -16.31
CA THR A 125 -8.38 7.38 -17.28
C THR A 125 -7.27 8.15 -18.02
N HIS A 126 -6.97 9.40 -17.60
CA HIS A 126 -5.86 10.20 -18.12
C HIS A 126 -4.99 10.72 -16.96
N PRO A 127 -3.66 10.70 -17.09
CA PRO A 127 -2.78 11.28 -16.09
C PRO A 127 -3.03 12.80 -15.98
N PRO A 128 -2.91 13.39 -14.78
CA PRO A 128 -2.97 14.84 -14.66
C PRO A 128 -1.88 15.47 -15.52
N SER A 129 -2.23 16.54 -16.26
CA SER A 129 -1.27 17.29 -17.05
C SER A 129 -0.14 17.80 -16.15
N PRO A 130 1.14 17.78 -16.59
CA PRO A 130 2.24 18.33 -15.80
C PRO A 130 2.07 19.84 -15.67
N GLY A 131 1.40 20.27 -14.61
CA GLY A 131 1.18 21.66 -14.25
C GLY A 131 2.07 22.05 -13.08
N HIS A 132 3.15 22.77 -13.38
CA HIS A 132 3.98 23.60 -12.49
C HIS A 132 4.11 23.11 -11.04
N ALA A 133 4.95 22.09 -10.82
CA ALA A 133 5.47 21.80 -9.49
C ALA A 133 6.31 23.00 -9.02
N GLN A 134 5.76 23.78 -8.10
CA GLN A 134 6.50 24.86 -7.44
C GLN A 134 7.42 24.24 -6.40
N GLU A 135 8.72 24.43 -6.63
CA GLU A 135 9.85 24.08 -5.79
C GLU A 135 9.65 24.51 -4.33
N THR A 136 9.61 23.55 -3.41
CA THR A 136 9.92 23.79 -1.99
C THR A 136 10.96 22.77 -1.54
N ALA A 137 12.21 23.10 -1.85
CA ALA A 137 13.35 22.47 -1.22
C ALA A 137 13.44 22.90 0.26
N SER A 138 13.71 21.91 1.12
CA SER A 138 14.53 21.97 2.34
C SER A 138 13.85 21.42 3.60
N ALA A 139 14.11 20.13 3.88
CA ALA A 139 14.43 19.66 5.23
C ALA A 139 15.23 18.35 5.13
N GLY A 140 16.26 18.23 5.97
CA GLY A 140 17.41 17.35 5.78
C GLY A 140 17.14 15.84 5.77
N LEU A 141 17.84 15.16 4.87
CA LEU A 141 18.03 13.71 4.81
C LEU A 141 18.81 13.21 6.05
N GLY A 142 18.18 12.39 6.89
CA GLY A 142 18.86 11.52 7.86
C GLY A 142 19.08 10.10 7.29
N PRO A 143 20.13 9.37 7.71
CA PRO A 143 20.41 8.04 7.18
C PRO A 143 19.57 6.98 7.90
N GLY A 144 18.64 6.34 7.19
CA GLY A 144 17.92 5.17 7.74
C GLY A 144 16.60 4.80 7.09
N SER A 145 15.99 5.67 6.27
CA SER A 145 14.75 5.33 5.58
C SER A 145 15.03 4.39 4.39
N CYS A 146 14.34 3.25 4.37
CA CYS A 146 14.24 2.37 3.20
C CYS A 146 13.40 3.07 2.13
N VAL A 147 14.00 4.06 1.46
CA VAL A 147 13.42 4.73 0.30
C VAL A 147 13.75 3.87 -0.92
N ILE A 148 12.74 3.54 -1.72
CA ILE A 148 12.93 3.18 -3.13
C ILE A 148 13.65 4.36 -3.78
N ARG A 149 14.98 4.29 -3.82
CA ARG A 149 15.86 5.36 -4.30
C ARG A 149 15.51 5.59 -5.77
N GLN A 150 14.93 6.76 -6.07
CA GLN A 150 14.89 7.33 -7.40
C GLN A 150 16.33 7.30 -7.94
N LEU A 151 16.58 6.46 -8.95
CA LEU A 151 17.83 6.53 -9.70
C LEU A 151 17.71 7.73 -10.63
N ASP A 152 18.08 8.90 -10.14
CA ASP A 152 18.33 10.05 -11.00
C ASP A 152 19.53 9.72 -11.90
N ARG A 153 19.24 9.59 -13.19
CA ARG A 153 20.19 9.48 -14.28
C ARG A 153 20.37 10.88 -14.85
N GLU A 154 21.40 11.58 -14.41
CA GLU A 154 21.86 12.84 -15.01
C GLU A 154 22.77 12.53 -16.23
N PRO A 155 22.92 13.48 -17.18
CA PRO A 155 22.94 13.23 -18.63
C PRO A 155 24.18 12.55 -19.23
#